data_AF-A0A0C3QCF6-F1
#
_entry.id   AF-A0A0C3QCF6-F1
#
_cell.length_a   1.000
_cell.length_b   1.000
_cell.length_c   1.000
_cell.angle_alpha   90.00
_cell.angle_beta   90.00
_cell.angle_gamma   90.00
#
_symmetry.space_group_name_H-M   'P 1'
#
loop_
_entity.id
_entity.type
_entity.pdbx_description
1 polymer ?
#
loop_
_entity_poly.entity_id
_entity_poly.type
_entity_poly.pdbx_seq_one_letter_code
_entity_poly.pdbx_strand_id
1 'polypeptide(L)'
;MKVWAACKHENVLEFWGFHLSKDFQTAYLLSPYMKNGNVKDYLVREAPPLEHRLELVAGLEYLHSRDPPVVHGDLKVLNVVLNDNGKALLCDFGLARAQQAAPTGLSTGKGFKGTFRYSSPEAL
;
A
#
# COMPACT_ATOMS: atom_id res chain seq x y z
N MET A 1 5.61 8.50 2.88
CA MET A 1 4.68 9.49 3.49
C MET A 1 4.02 10.40 2.46
N LYS A 2 4.75 11.23 1.70
CA LYS A 2 4.12 12.17 0.73
C LYS A 2 3.16 11.50 -0.26
N VAL A 3 3.50 10.30 -0.73
CA VAL A 3 2.65 9.50 -1.62
C VAL A 3 1.32 9.15 -0.93
N TRP A 4 1.38 8.50 0.24
CA TRP A 4 0.19 8.08 0.98
C TRP A 4 -0.71 9.26 1.35
N ALA A 5 -0.12 10.35 1.84
CA ALA A 5 -0.85 11.57 2.19
C ALA A 5 -1.56 12.24 1.00
N ALA A 6 -1.09 11.99 -0.22
CA ALA A 6 -1.70 12.53 -1.44
C ALA A 6 -2.72 11.57 -2.09
N CYS A 7 -2.92 10.37 -1.52
CA CYS A 7 -3.88 9.39 -2.02
C CYS A 7 -5.26 9.62 -1.39
N LYS A 8 -6.29 9.65 -2.24
CA LYS A 8 -7.69 9.73 -1.84
C LYS A 8 -8.52 8.84 -2.76
N HIS A 9 -8.82 7.64 -2.29
CA HIS A 9 -9.57 6.62 -3.04
C HIS A 9 -10.22 5.63 -2.06
N GLU A 10 -11.37 5.07 -2.44
CA GLU A 10 -12.14 4.17 -1.57
C GLU A 10 -11.47 2.81 -1.30
N ASN A 11 -10.54 2.41 -2.17
CA ASN A 11 -9.70 1.20 -2.01
C ASN A 11 -8.25 1.53 -1.59
N VAL A 12 -8.02 2.71 -1.01
CA VAL A 12 -6.74 3.08 -0.40
C VAL A 12 -7.01 3.51 1.03
N LEU A 13 -6.29 2.93 1.99
CA LEU A 13 -6.44 3.27 3.40
C LEU A 13 -6.16 4.77 3.59
N GLU A 14 -7.03 5.47 4.30
CA GLU A 14 -6.87 6.89 4.55
C GLU A 14 -5.67 7.15 5.48
N PHE A 15 -4.87 8.16 5.14
CA PHE A 15 -3.81 8.68 6.00
C PHE A 15 -4.31 9.93 6.73
N TRP A 16 -4.45 9.86 8.05
CA TRP A 16 -4.89 11.00 8.86
C TRP A 16 -3.75 11.95 9.21
N GLY A 17 -2.52 11.44 9.31
CA GLY A 17 -1.37 12.25 9.67
C GLY A 17 -0.33 11.45 10.45
N PHE A 18 0.48 12.16 11.22
CA PHE A 18 1.50 11.55 12.04
C PHE A 18 1.64 12.25 13.39
N HIS A 19 2.16 11.51 14.36
CA HIS A 19 2.62 12.03 15.64
C HIS A 19 4.13 11.85 15.74
N LEU A 20 4.85 12.86 16.23
CA LEU A 20 6.28 12.75 16.51
C LEU A 20 6.50 12.53 18.01
N SER A 21 7.40 11.61 18.34
CA SER A 21 7.90 11.45 19.71
C SER A 21 8.52 12.75 20.23
N LYS A 22 8.60 12.91 21.56
CA LYS A 22 9.11 14.13 22.21
C LYS A 22 10.55 14.49 21.80
N ASP A 23 11.34 13.49 21.44
CA ASP A 23 12.73 13.61 20.98
C ASP A 23 12.85 13.75 19.45
N PHE A 24 11.71 13.78 18.74
CA PHE A 24 11.60 13.87 17.28
C PHE A 24 12.30 12.74 16.51
N GLN A 25 12.63 11.62 17.16
CA GLN A 25 13.32 10.49 16.52
C GLN A 25 12.36 9.49 15.88
N THR A 26 11.11 9.42 16.34
CA THR A 26 10.12 8.44 15.86
C THR A 26 8.86 9.15 15.38
N ALA A 27 8.44 8.80 14.17
CA ALA A 27 7.16 9.19 13.61
C ALA A 27 6.17 8.02 13.67
N TYR A 28 5.05 8.23 14.36
CA TYR A 28 3.91 7.32 14.38
C TYR A 28 2.91 7.75 13.31
N LEU A 29 2.57 6.86 12.40
CA LEU A 29 1.61 7.14 11.33
C LEU A 29 0.20 6.81 11.80
N LEU A 30 -0.75 7.68 11.47
CA LEU A 30 -2.14 7.58 11.92
C LEU A 30 -3.06 7.31 10.73
N SER A 31 -3.94 6.33 10.90
CA SER A 31 -4.98 5.93 9.95
C SER A 31 -6.17 5.34 10.70
N PRO A 32 -7.36 5.23 10.09
CA PRO A 32 -8.46 4.48 10.68
C PRO A 32 -8.03 3.03 10.98
N TYR A 33 -8.50 2.50 12.10
CA TYR A 33 -8.29 1.10 12.44
C TYR A 33 -9.25 0.20 11.66
N MET A 34 -8.71 -0.85 11.04
CA MET A 34 -9.48 -1.81 10.26
C MET A 34 -9.68 -3.10 11.05
N LYS A 35 -10.85 -3.26 11.68
CA LYS A 35 -11.14 -4.35 12.64
C LYS A 35 -11.08 -5.75 12.02
N ASN A 36 -11.36 -5.85 10.72
CA ASN A 36 -11.33 -7.11 9.98
C ASN A 36 -9.90 -7.52 9.61
N GLY A 37 -8.90 -6.68 9.90
CA GLY A 37 -7.50 -6.99 9.71
C GLY A 37 -7.10 -7.05 8.24
N ASN A 38 -6.00 -7.77 7.97
CA ASN A 38 -5.53 -7.98 6.62
C ASN A 38 -6.23 -9.18 5.95
N VAL A 39 -6.22 -9.17 4.62
CA VAL A 39 -6.88 -10.20 3.81
C VAL A 39 -6.33 -11.60 4.13
N LYS A 40 -5.03 -11.78 4.39
CA LYS A 40 -4.48 -13.12 4.72
C LYS A 40 -5.18 -13.73 5.94
N ASP A 41 -5.27 -12.97 7.03
CA ASP A 41 -5.84 -13.48 8.28
C ASP A 41 -7.37 -13.60 8.19
N TYR A 42 -8.01 -12.71 7.42
CA TYR A 42 -9.44 -12.78 7.14
C TYR A 42 -9.81 -14.05 6.36
N LEU A 43 -9.05 -14.37 5.32
CA LEU A 43 -9.27 -15.54 4.45
C LEU A 43 -9.16 -16.89 5.17
N VAL A 44 -8.45 -16.94 6.30
CA VAL A 44 -8.37 -18.15 7.13
C VAL A 44 -9.68 -18.39 7.88
N ARG A 45 -10.43 -17.32 8.17
CA ARG A 45 -11.68 -17.36 8.93
C ARG A 45 -12.91 -17.46 8.02
N GLU A 46 -12.86 -16.82 6.86
CA GLU A 46 -13.99 -16.66 5.95
C GLU A 46 -13.58 -16.88 4.49
N ALA A 47 -14.45 -17.49 3.69
CA ALA A 47 -14.22 -17.62 2.25
C ALA A 47 -14.32 -16.24 1.58
N PRO A 48 -13.38 -15.85 0.70
CA PRO A 48 -13.40 -14.53 0.09
C PRO A 48 -14.56 -14.36 -0.87
N PRO A 49 -15.29 -13.23 -0.77
CA PRO A 49 -16.02 -12.68 -1.90
C PRO A 49 -15.07 -12.43 -3.08
N LEU A 50 -15.56 -12.66 -4.30
CA LEU A 50 -14.84 -12.32 -5.53
C LEU A 50 -14.54 -10.81 -5.61
N GLU A 51 -15.39 -10.01 -4.97
CA GLU A 51 -15.37 -8.54 -4.95
C GLU A 51 -14.04 -7.96 -4.43
N HIS A 52 -13.38 -8.60 -3.46
CA HIS A 52 -12.08 -8.16 -2.95
C HIS A 52 -11.01 -8.06 -4.05
N ARG A 53 -11.12 -8.89 -5.12
CA ARG A 53 -10.19 -8.84 -6.24
C ARG A 53 -10.40 -7.58 -7.09
N LEU A 54 -11.66 -7.21 -7.34
CA LEU A 54 -12.01 -6.03 -8.11
C LEU A 54 -11.61 -4.76 -7.37
N GLU A 55 -11.84 -4.72 -6.06
CA GLU A 55 -11.45 -3.64 -5.18
C GLU A 55 -9.93 -3.42 -5.15
N LEU A 56 -9.15 -4.51 -5.11
CA LEU A 56 -7.70 -4.44 -5.19
C LEU A 56 -7.23 -3.83 -6.52
N VAL A 57 -7.82 -4.27 -7.62
CA VAL A 57 -7.50 -3.76 -8.97
C VAL A 57 -7.86 -2.28 -9.08
N ALA A 58 -9.02 -1.86 -8.57
CA ALA A 58 -9.44 -0.46 -8.56
C ALA A 58 -8.47 0.43 -7.76
N GLY A 59 -8.01 -0.04 -6.58
CA GLY A 59 -6.99 0.66 -5.81
C GLY A 59 -5.66 0.81 -6.55
N LEU A 60 -5.22 -0.24 -7.26
CA LEU A 60 -3.99 -0.19 -8.07
C LEU A 60 -4.12 0.69 -9.30
N GLU A 61 -5.24 0.60 -10.01
CA GLU A 61 -5.56 1.47 -11.14
C GLU A 61 -5.54 2.94 -10.73
N TYR A 62 -6.13 3.27 -9.57
CA TYR A 62 -6.03 4.61 -9.00
C TYR A 62 -4.58 5.07 -8.79
N LEU A 63 -3.70 4.22 -8.25
CA LEU A 63 -2.29 4.58 -8.04
C LEU A 63 -1.54 4.76 -9.38
N HIS A 64 -1.77 3.86 -10.32
CA HIS A 64 -1.07 3.85 -11.61
C HIS A 64 -1.55 4.94 -12.57
N SER A 65 -2.80 5.39 -12.43
CA SER A 65 -3.38 6.46 -13.25
C SER A 65 -3.04 7.88 -12.77
N ARG A 66 -2.38 8.03 -11.61
CA ARG A 66 -1.95 9.34 -11.13
C ARG A 66 -0.87 9.95 -12.03
N ASP A 67 -0.69 11.26 -11.94
CA ASP A 67 0.39 11.99 -12.59
C ASP A 67 1.30 12.68 -11.55
N PRO A 68 2.56 12.26 -11.39
CA PRO A 68 3.17 11.07 -11.99
C PRO A 68 2.58 9.74 -11.46
N PRO A 69 2.66 8.64 -12.23
CA PRO A 69 2.20 7.32 -11.79
C PRO A 69 2.85 6.88 -10.49
N VAL A 70 2.10 6.23 -9.60
CA VAL A 70 2.61 5.77 -8.31
C VAL A 70 2.74 4.25 -8.31
N VAL A 71 3.96 3.74 -8.10
CA VAL A 71 4.21 2.31 -7.88
C VAL A 71 4.14 2.03 -6.38
N HIS A 72 3.31 1.06 -5.95
CA HIS A 72 3.20 0.67 -4.54
C HIS A 72 4.50 0.04 -3.99
N GLY A 73 5.12 -0.87 -4.76
CA GLY A 73 6.42 -1.45 -4.46
C GLY A 73 6.44 -2.60 -3.45
N ASP A 74 5.39 -2.80 -2.66
CA ASP A 74 5.25 -3.96 -1.74
C ASP A 74 3.82 -4.52 -1.71
N LEU A 75 3.26 -4.83 -2.88
CA LEU A 75 1.90 -5.37 -2.95
C LEU A 75 1.89 -6.85 -2.50
N LYS A 76 1.13 -7.14 -1.44
CA LYS A 76 0.94 -8.49 -0.89
C LYS A 76 -0.33 -8.56 -0.05
N VAL A 77 -0.83 -9.77 0.23
CA VAL A 77 -2.05 -10.00 1.02
C VAL A 77 -2.00 -9.43 2.45
N LEU A 78 -0.81 -9.18 2.99
CA LEU A 78 -0.63 -8.53 4.30
C LEU A 78 -0.82 -7.01 4.24
N ASN A 79 -0.67 -6.42 3.06
CA ASN A 79 -0.77 -4.97 2.80
C ASN A 79 -2.11 -4.61 2.15
N VAL A 80 -3.11 -5.48 2.34
CA VAL A 80 -4.51 -5.25 1.97
C VAL A 80 -5.34 -5.49 3.22
N VAL A 81 -6.01 -4.46 3.70
CA VAL A 81 -6.87 -4.50 4.88
C VAL A 81 -8.33 -4.41 4.50
N LEU A 82 -9.22 -4.92 5.35
CA LEU A 82 -10.65 -4.89 5.13
C LEU A 82 -11.30 -3.91 6.11
N ASN A 83 -12.11 -2.99 5.59
CA ASN A 83 -12.90 -2.12 6.45
C ASN A 83 -14.10 -2.84 7.07
N ASP A 84 -14.87 -2.11 7.88
CA ASP A 84 -16.03 -2.63 8.59
C ASP A 84 -17.13 -3.22 7.71
N ASN A 85 -17.20 -2.82 6.45
CA ASN A 85 -18.14 -3.31 5.45
C ASN A 85 -17.56 -4.46 4.61
N GLY A 86 -16.37 -4.95 4.93
CA GLY A 86 -15.69 -5.99 4.17
C GLY A 86 -15.00 -5.50 2.90
N LYS A 87 -14.92 -4.19 2.65
CA LYS A 87 -14.25 -3.64 1.48
C LYS A 87 -12.75 -3.62 1.65
N ALA A 88 -12.01 -4.02 0.62
CA ALA A 88 -10.56 -4.07 0.58
C ALA A 88 -9.91 -2.72 0.28
N LEU A 89 -8.87 -2.41 1.06
CA LEU A 89 -8.08 -1.19 0.96
C LEU A 89 -6.58 -1.52 0.95
N LEU A 90 -5.85 -0.91 0.03
CA LEU A 90 -4.40 -0.92 0.02
C LEU A 90 -3.84 -0.15 1.21
N CYS A 91 -2.84 -0.72 1.90
CA CYS A 91 -2.12 -0.06 2.97
C CYS A 91 -0.61 -0.31 2.86
N ASP A 92 0.16 0.29 3.79
CA ASP A 92 1.62 0.21 3.82
C ASP A 92 2.32 0.74 2.55
N PHE A 93 2.31 2.07 2.46
CA PHE A 93 2.99 2.82 1.40
C PHE A 93 4.48 3.08 1.70
N GLY A 94 5.13 2.23 2.52
CA GLY A 94 6.52 2.40 2.94
C GLY A 94 7.52 2.38 1.78
N LEU A 95 7.23 1.61 0.73
CA LEU A 95 8.05 1.51 -0.49
C LEU A 95 7.45 2.25 -1.69
N ALA A 96 6.30 2.90 -1.50
CA ALA A 96 5.57 3.52 -2.58
C ALA A 96 6.30 4.76 -3.12
N ARG A 97 6.36 4.89 -4.44
CA ARG A 97 7.12 5.93 -5.13
C ARG A 97 6.41 6.43 -6.38
N ALA A 98 6.43 7.74 -6.55
CA ALA A 98 6.07 8.38 -7.82
C ALA A 98 7.16 8.09 -8.85
N GLN A 99 6.78 7.53 -9.99
CA GLN A 99 7.67 7.27 -11.10
C GLN A 99 7.88 8.57 -11.90
N GLN A 100 9.03 9.21 -11.73
CA GLN A 100 9.38 10.37 -12.54
C GLN A 100 9.63 9.95 -14.00
N ALA A 101 9.34 10.85 -14.94
CA ALA A 101 9.50 10.66 -16.37
C ALA A 101 10.99 10.67 -16.80
N ALA A 102 11.74 9.65 -16.37
CA ALA A 102 12.97 9.17 -16.99
C ALA A 102 13.38 7.86 -16.29
N PRO A 103 13.29 6.69 -16.95
CA PRO A 103 13.90 5.49 -16.43
C PRO A 103 15.41 5.62 -16.64
N THR A 104 16.15 6.03 -15.60
CA THR A 104 17.63 6.03 -15.67
C THR A 104 18.22 4.62 -15.58
N GLY A 105 17.41 3.56 -15.55
CA GLY A 105 17.87 2.18 -15.34
C GLY A 105 18.58 1.97 -14.00
N LEU A 106 18.54 2.96 -13.11
CA LEU A 106 19.34 3.06 -11.90
C LEU A 106 18.40 3.26 -10.70
N SER A 107 17.79 2.16 -10.24
CA SER A 107 17.28 2.12 -8.86
C SER A 107 18.48 2.03 -7.92
N THR A 108 19.09 3.18 -7.59
CA THR A 108 20.27 3.27 -6.70
C THR A 108 19.95 3.06 -5.21
N GLY A 109 18.89 2.32 -4.89
CA GLY A 109 18.57 1.95 -3.51
C GLY A 109 19.44 0.78 -3.04
N LYS A 110 20.19 0.95 -1.95
CA LYS A 110 20.90 -0.15 -1.27
C LYS A 110 19.95 -1.33 -1.01
N GLY A 111 20.20 -2.46 -1.67
CA GLY A 111 19.56 -3.76 -1.43
C GLY A 111 18.09 -3.88 -1.84
N PHE A 112 17.65 -5.12 -2.07
CA PHE A 112 16.25 -5.47 -2.25
C PHE A 112 15.43 -5.08 -1.01
N LYS A 113 14.31 -4.37 -1.19
CA LYS A 113 13.46 -3.85 -0.10
C LYS A 113 12.04 -4.40 -0.08
N GLY A 114 11.60 -5.07 -1.14
CA GLY A 114 10.25 -5.62 -1.25
C GLY A 114 10.08 -6.95 -0.51
N THR A 115 8.93 -7.57 -0.67
CA THR A 115 8.72 -8.95 -0.23
C THR A 115 9.13 -9.93 -1.34
N PHE A 116 10.20 -10.70 -1.13
CA PHE A 116 10.84 -11.54 -2.17
C PHE A 116 9.86 -12.43 -2.95
N ARG A 117 8.98 -13.15 -2.25
CA ARG A 117 8.00 -14.07 -2.87
C ARG A 117 6.90 -13.38 -3.69
N TYR A 118 6.75 -12.06 -3.56
CA TYR A 118 5.77 -11.25 -4.27
C TYR A 118 6.41 -10.38 -5.36
N SER A 119 7.74 -10.45 -5.50
CA SER A 119 8.48 -9.60 -6.42
C SER A 119 8.67 -10.28 -7.77
N SER A 120 8.63 -9.48 -8.82
CA SER A 120 8.95 -9.94 -10.18
C SER A 120 10.47 -10.14 -10.34
N PRO A 121 10.92 -11.01 -11.25
CA PRO A 121 12.34 -11.33 -11.42
C PRO A 121 13.22 -10.12 -11.74
N GLU A 122 12.71 -9.13 -12.48
CA GLU A 122 13.45 -7.91 -12.83
C GLU A 122 13.65 -6.95 -11.65
N ALA A 123 12.95 -7.18 -10.53
CA ALA A 123 13.10 -6.42 -9.30
C ALA A 123 14.02 -7.11 -8.26
N LEU A 124 14.51 -8.32 -8.57
CA LEU A 124 15.35 -9.15 -7.71
C LEU A 124 16.85 -9.04 -8.04
#